data_AF-L2FP90-F1
#
_entry.id   AF-L2FP90-F1
#
_cell.length_a   1.000
_cell.length_b   1.000
_cell.length_c   1.000
_cell.angle_alpha   90.00
_cell.angle_beta   90.00
_cell.angle_gamma   90.00
#
_symmetry.space_group_name_H-M   'P 1'
#
loop_
_entity.id
_entity.type
_entity.pdbx_description
1 polymer ?
#
loop_
_entity_poly.entity_id
_entity_poly.type
_entity_poly.pdbx_seq_one_letter_code
_entity_poly.pdbx_strand_id
1 'polypeptide(L)'
;MREVISINVGQAGCQIANSCWELYCLEHGIQPDGYLTEERKQADPDHGFSTFFSETGQGKYVPRAIYCDLEPNVVDEVRTGPYRGLFHPEHMITGKEDASNNYARGHYTVGKELIDQVLDKVRRVADNCVGLQGFLVFHSFGGGTGSGFGALLMERLSVDYGKKSKLEFCVYPAPQTATSVVEPYNSILTTHTTLEHSDCSFMVDNEAIYDICRRNLGLERPNYENLNRLIAQVVSSITASLRFDGSLNVDLNEFQTNLVPYPRIHFPLVAYAPMISAAKAAHEANSVQEMTMSCFEPNNQMVKCDPRHGKYMATCLLYRGDVVPNDAHAAVATLKTKRTIQFVDWCPTGFKLGICYQAPQMVPNGDLAKVSRAVCMLSNTTAIAEAWSALSTKFDLMYSKRAFVHWYVGEGMEEGEFSEAREDLAALERDYEEVAADSLEGEEGLEAEY
;
A
#
# COMPACT_ATOMS: atom_id res chain seq x y z
N MET A 1 9.63 6.49 21.08
CA MET A 1 9.63 6.80 19.63
C MET A 1 9.35 5.51 18.89
N ARG A 2 8.64 5.61 17.77
CA ARG A 2 8.10 4.50 16.97
C ARG A 2 8.53 4.71 15.53
N GLU A 3 9.83 4.62 15.27
CA GLU A 3 10.39 4.98 13.98
C GLU A 3 10.05 3.96 12.89
N VAL A 4 9.81 4.46 11.68
CA VAL A 4 9.49 3.65 10.49
C VAL A 4 10.38 4.10 9.35
N ILE A 5 10.92 3.13 8.61
CA ILE A 5 11.76 3.40 7.43
C ILE A 5 10.94 3.10 6.18
N SER A 6 10.85 4.07 5.28
CA SER A 6 10.21 3.86 3.97
C SER A 6 11.26 3.51 2.94
N ILE A 7 11.09 2.39 2.23
CA ILE A 7 11.98 1.95 1.15
C ILE A 7 11.18 1.96 -0.15
N ASN A 8 11.64 2.73 -1.13
CA ASN A 8 10.91 3.00 -2.35
C ASN A 8 11.68 2.38 -3.52
N VAL A 9 11.09 1.35 -4.13
CA VAL A 9 11.77 0.48 -5.11
C VAL A 9 11.21 0.69 -6.51
N GLY A 10 12.11 1.02 -7.44
CA GLY A 10 11.78 1.22 -8.85
C GLY A 10 10.93 2.45 -9.13
N GLN A 11 10.60 2.67 -10.41
CA GLN A 11 9.86 3.85 -10.87
C GLN A 11 8.55 4.08 -10.09
N ALA A 12 7.67 3.09 -10.02
CA ALA A 12 6.36 3.23 -9.40
C ALA A 12 6.48 3.54 -7.89
N GLY A 13 7.34 2.80 -7.18
CA GLY A 13 7.59 3.02 -5.76
C GLY A 13 8.13 4.43 -5.48
N CYS A 14 9.12 4.88 -6.26
CA CYS A 14 9.70 6.21 -6.12
C CYS A 14 8.69 7.32 -6.40
N GLN A 15 7.87 7.21 -7.45
CA GLN A 15 6.89 8.23 -7.82
C GLN A 15 5.74 8.32 -6.80
N ILE A 16 5.24 7.19 -6.28
CA ILE A 16 4.25 7.17 -5.19
C ILE A 16 4.84 7.80 -3.94
N ALA A 17 6.07 7.43 -3.59
CA ALA A 17 6.75 7.97 -2.42
C ALA A 17 6.92 9.49 -2.51
N ASN A 18 7.26 10.05 -3.68
CA ASN A 18 7.34 11.50 -3.86
C ASN A 18 6.02 12.20 -3.48
N SER A 19 4.89 11.69 -3.96
CA SER A 19 3.57 12.22 -3.60
C SER A 19 3.24 12.02 -2.11
N CYS A 20 3.66 10.91 -1.51
CA CYS A 20 3.48 10.65 -0.07
C CYS A 20 4.30 11.63 0.79
N TRP A 21 5.57 11.85 0.46
CA TRP A 21 6.45 12.74 1.23
C TRP A 21 6.09 14.21 1.05
N GLU A 22 5.64 14.62 -0.14
CA GLU A 22 5.02 15.93 -0.34
C GLU A 22 3.85 16.13 0.63
N LEU A 23 2.95 15.15 0.71
CA LEU A 23 1.80 15.21 1.60
C LEU A 23 2.21 15.21 3.08
N TYR A 24 3.19 14.40 3.48
CA TYR A 24 3.71 14.40 4.85
C TYR A 24 4.32 15.74 5.24
N CYS A 25 5.08 16.36 4.34
CA CYS A 25 5.61 17.70 4.54
C CYS A 25 4.50 18.73 4.78
N LEU A 26 3.44 18.70 3.96
CA LEU A 26 2.29 19.60 4.13
C LEU A 26 1.53 19.33 5.44
N GLU A 27 1.34 18.07 5.82
CA GLU A 27 0.64 17.70 7.05
C GLU A 27 1.38 18.11 8.33
N HIS A 28 2.72 18.07 8.31
CA HIS A 28 3.55 18.46 9.45
C HIS A 28 4.07 19.90 9.39
N GLY A 29 3.77 20.66 8.32
CA GLY A 29 4.26 22.03 8.14
C GLY A 29 5.78 22.10 7.92
N ILE A 30 6.35 21.11 7.22
CA ILE A 30 7.75 21.06 6.82
C ILE A 30 7.88 21.60 5.41
N GLN A 31 8.77 22.57 5.23
CA GLN A 31 9.07 23.16 3.92
C GLN A 31 9.93 22.21 3.07
N PRO A 32 10.00 22.41 1.74
CA PRO A 32 10.78 21.55 0.85
C PRO A 32 12.29 21.50 1.13
N ASP A 33 12.82 22.43 1.90
CA ASP A 33 14.21 22.47 2.37
C ASP A 33 14.45 21.69 3.68
N GLY A 34 13.38 21.15 4.28
CA GLY A 34 13.38 20.38 5.52
C GLY A 34 13.23 21.21 6.79
N TYR A 35 13.00 22.52 6.71
CA TYR A 35 12.74 23.34 7.90
C TYR A 35 11.25 23.52 8.16
N LEU A 36 10.87 23.69 9.42
CA LEU A 36 9.48 23.99 9.78
C LEU A 36 9.05 25.37 9.27
N THR A 37 7.78 25.52 8.91
CA THR A 37 7.17 26.83 8.64
C THR A 37 7.13 27.67 9.92
N GLU A 38 7.13 29.00 9.77
CA GLU A 38 7.05 29.91 10.93
C GLU A 38 5.77 29.72 11.75
N GLU A 39 4.66 29.42 11.08
CA GLU A 39 3.39 29.08 11.74
C GLU A 39 3.53 27.80 12.59
N ARG A 40 4.25 26.79 12.09
CA ARG A 40 4.44 25.54 12.82
C ARG A 40 5.41 25.69 13.99
N LYS A 41 6.44 26.53 13.87
CA LYS A 41 7.36 26.85 14.98
C LYS A 41 6.66 27.54 16.16
N GLN A 42 5.55 28.25 15.89
CA GLN A 42 4.76 28.94 16.92
C GLN A 42 3.70 28.03 17.56
N ALA A 43 3.38 26.89 16.94
CA ALA A 43 2.48 25.89 17.50
C ALA A 43 3.18 25.03 18.57
N ASP A 44 2.40 24.31 19.38
CA ASP A 44 2.94 23.35 20.33
C ASP A 44 3.84 22.32 19.61
N PRO A 45 4.94 21.89 20.25
CA PRO A 45 5.84 20.90 19.68
C PRO A 45 5.06 19.61 19.43
N ASP A 46 4.82 19.32 18.16
CA ASP A 46 4.37 18.01 17.70
C ASP A 46 5.42 16.98 18.15
N HIS A 47 5.01 15.80 18.60
CA HIS A 47 5.98 14.73 18.91
C HIS A 47 5.96 13.63 17.84
N GLY A 48 5.00 13.70 16.92
CA GLY A 48 4.73 12.70 15.90
C GLY A 48 5.71 12.68 14.74
N PHE A 49 6.41 13.78 14.45
CA PHE A 49 7.37 13.85 13.33
C PHE A 49 8.53 12.87 13.45
N SER A 50 8.93 12.53 14.69
CA SER A 50 10.12 11.71 14.96
C SER A 50 10.03 10.29 14.38
N THR A 51 8.81 9.82 14.11
CA THR A 51 8.53 8.51 13.54
C THR A 51 9.04 8.39 12.10
N PHE A 52 8.75 9.37 11.25
CA PHE A 52 9.12 9.39 9.83
C PHE A 52 10.28 10.34 9.49
N PHE A 53 10.59 11.31 10.35
CA PHE A 53 11.67 12.27 10.16
C PHE A 53 12.74 12.11 11.26
N SER A 54 14.00 12.30 10.87
CA SER A 54 15.12 12.51 11.78
C SER A 54 15.47 13.99 11.82
N GLU A 55 15.64 14.55 13.02
CA GLU A 55 16.10 15.92 13.21
C GLU A 55 17.65 15.97 13.19
N THR A 56 18.19 16.88 12.40
CA THR A 56 19.64 17.18 12.38
C THR A 56 19.98 18.25 13.42
N GLY A 57 21.24 18.34 13.84
CA GLY A 57 21.68 19.36 14.80
C GLY A 57 21.50 20.82 14.35
N GLN A 58 21.13 21.07 13.10
CA GLN A 58 20.79 22.40 12.57
C GLN A 58 19.28 22.67 12.53
N GLY A 59 18.44 21.79 13.10
CA GLY A 59 16.98 21.92 13.12
C GLY A 59 16.29 21.59 11.79
N LYS A 60 17.00 20.91 10.87
CA LYS A 60 16.44 20.38 9.63
C LYS A 60 15.91 18.97 9.85
N TYR A 61 14.70 18.72 9.39
CA TYR A 61 14.02 17.43 9.40
C TYR A 61 14.27 16.69 8.08
N VAL A 62 14.83 15.48 8.18
CA VAL A 62 15.19 14.64 7.03
C VAL A 62 14.32 13.37 7.07
N PRO A 63 13.64 13.01 5.98
CA PRO A 63 12.88 11.77 5.88
C PRO A 63 13.72 10.51 6.14
N ARG A 64 13.17 9.55 6.88
CA ARG A 64 13.67 8.18 7.00
C ARG A 64 13.26 7.37 5.77
N ALA A 65 13.65 7.86 4.60
CA ALA A 65 13.31 7.31 3.30
C ALA A 65 14.57 6.88 2.55
N ILE A 66 14.49 5.74 1.87
CA ILE A 66 15.51 5.24 0.96
C ILE A 66 14.85 5.07 -0.41
N TYR A 67 15.44 5.71 -1.42
CA TYR A 67 15.04 5.56 -2.81
C TYR A 67 16.05 4.66 -3.49
N CYS A 68 15.57 3.61 -4.15
CA CYS A 68 16.40 2.68 -4.88
C CYS A 68 15.78 2.36 -6.24
N ASP A 69 16.55 2.57 -7.30
CA ASP A 69 16.20 2.13 -8.64
C ASP A 69 17.45 1.62 -9.36
N LEU A 70 17.29 0.67 -10.28
CA LEU A 70 18.39 0.12 -11.07
C LEU A 70 18.80 1.07 -12.21
N GLU A 71 17.94 2.02 -12.55
CA GLU A 71 18.26 3.14 -13.44
C GLU A 71 18.17 4.51 -12.73
N PRO A 72 18.86 5.55 -13.23
CA PRO A 72 18.94 6.82 -12.52
C PRO A 72 17.75 7.76 -12.75
N ASN A 73 16.97 7.59 -13.82
CA ASN A 73 16.03 8.61 -14.33
C ASN A 73 15.07 9.14 -13.25
N VAL A 74 14.33 8.23 -12.61
CA VAL A 74 13.26 8.60 -11.67
C VAL A 74 13.83 9.17 -10.37
N VAL A 75 14.97 8.66 -9.92
CA VAL A 75 15.65 9.17 -8.72
C VAL A 75 16.32 10.53 -9.00
N ASP A 76 16.79 10.76 -10.23
CA ASP A 76 17.34 12.05 -10.66
C ASP A 76 16.26 13.14 -10.73
N GLU A 77 15.01 12.78 -11.05
CA GLU A 77 13.88 13.70 -10.90
C GLU A 77 13.70 14.14 -9.45
N VAL A 78 13.90 13.25 -8.47
CA VAL A 78 13.87 13.61 -7.03
C VAL A 78 15.04 14.52 -6.66
N ARG A 79 16.24 14.22 -7.18
CA ARG A 79 17.46 15.03 -6.94
C ARG A 79 17.38 16.43 -7.53
N THR A 80 16.58 16.63 -8.58
CA THR A 80 16.43 17.92 -9.27
C THR A 80 15.10 18.62 -8.98
N GLY A 81 14.15 17.91 -8.41
CA GLY A 81 12.80 18.37 -8.10
C GLY A 81 12.69 19.36 -6.94
N PRO A 82 11.46 19.75 -6.58
CA PRO A 82 11.20 20.77 -5.55
C PRO A 82 11.71 20.35 -4.17
N TYR A 83 11.67 19.05 -3.85
CA TYR A 83 12.11 18.47 -2.58
C TYR A 83 13.57 17.98 -2.60
N ARG A 84 14.40 18.40 -3.56
CA ARG A 84 15.82 18.03 -3.63
C ARG A 84 16.61 18.31 -2.35
N GLY A 85 16.19 19.33 -1.59
CA GLY A 85 16.80 19.72 -0.34
C GLY A 85 16.36 18.86 0.84
N LEU A 86 15.27 18.11 0.74
CA LEU A 86 14.66 17.39 1.85
C LEU A 86 15.40 16.09 2.16
N PHE A 87 15.71 15.29 1.14
CA PHE A 87 16.27 13.95 1.29
C PHE A 87 17.79 13.96 1.47
N HIS A 88 18.30 12.95 2.19
CA HIS A 88 19.74 12.77 2.31
C HIS A 88 20.30 12.19 0.99
N PRO A 89 21.33 12.80 0.36
CA PRO A 89 21.84 12.34 -0.94
C PRO A 89 22.29 10.88 -0.97
N GLU A 90 22.87 10.38 0.13
CA GLU A 90 23.30 8.98 0.23
C GLU A 90 22.15 7.97 0.32
N HIS A 91 20.92 8.40 0.58
CA HIS A 91 19.75 7.52 0.63
C HIS A 91 19.08 7.37 -0.73
N MET A 92 19.58 8.07 -1.76
CA MET A 92 19.11 8.00 -3.14
C MET A 92 20.09 7.17 -3.96
N ILE A 93 19.80 5.88 -4.07
CA ILE A 93 20.68 4.86 -4.64
C ILE A 93 20.19 4.54 -6.05
N THR A 94 21.11 4.60 -7.01
CA THR A 94 20.80 4.40 -8.44
C THR A 94 21.81 3.45 -9.06
N GLY A 95 21.33 2.45 -9.79
CA GLY A 95 22.14 1.64 -10.69
C GLY A 95 22.46 2.37 -12.00
N LYS A 96 23.03 1.61 -12.94
CA LYS A 96 23.36 2.11 -14.30
C LYS A 96 22.54 1.45 -15.38
N GLU A 97 21.96 0.30 -15.08
CA GLU A 97 21.32 -0.60 -16.04
C GLU A 97 20.00 -1.03 -15.45
N ASP A 98 18.93 -0.96 -16.24
CA ASP A 98 17.59 -1.30 -15.76
C ASP A 98 17.36 -2.83 -15.74
N ALA A 99 16.27 -3.22 -15.09
CA ALA A 99 15.78 -4.59 -15.16
C ALA A 99 14.99 -4.87 -16.44
N SER A 100 14.72 -3.87 -17.30
CA SER A 100 14.02 -4.05 -18.59
C SER A 100 12.71 -4.87 -18.48
N ASN A 101 11.90 -4.62 -17.44
CA ASN A 101 10.68 -5.39 -17.12
C ASN A 101 10.88 -6.90 -16.91
N ASN A 102 12.08 -7.33 -16.50
CA ASN A 102 12.40 -8.73 -16.23
C ASN A 102 12.71 -8.94 -14.74
N TYR A 103 11.87 -9.73 -14.06
CA TYR A 103 12.07 -10.13 -12.66
C TYR A 103 13.46 -10.72 -12.43
N ALA A 104 13.92 -11.62 -13.30
CA ALA A 104 15.20 -12.31 -13.10
C ALA A 104 16.39 -11.35 -13.12
N ARG A 105 16.32 -10.26 -13.91
CA ARG A 105 17.35 -9.21 -13.88
C ARG A 105 17.37 -8.46 -12.54
N GLY A 106 16.17 -8.11 -12.07
CA GLY A 106 16.01 -7.43 -10.79
C GLY A 106 16.42 -8.29 -9.59
N HIS A 107 16.26 -9.62 -9.68
CA HIS A 107 16.50 -10.52 -8.56
C HIS A 107 17.89 -11.20 -8.61
N TYR A 108 18.31 -11.70 -9.77
CA TYR A 108 19.46 -12.61 -9.88
C TYR A 108 20.73 -11.98 -10.45
N THR A 109 20.63 -11.00 -11.36
CA THR A 109 21.81 -10.39 -12.02
C THR A 109 22.05 -8.97 -11.54
N VAL A 110 21.40 -7.98 -12.15
CA VAL A 110 21.63 -6.55 -11.89
C VAL A 110 21.34 -6.19 -10.43
N GLY A 111 20.25 -6.72 -9.86
CA GLY A 111 19.88 -6.42 -8.48
C GLY A 111 20.89 -6.87 -7.43
N LYS A 112 21.60 -7.98 -7.69
CA LYS A 112 22.65 -8.47 -6.77
C LYS A 112 23.85 -7.53 -6.68
N GLU A 113 24.10 -6.71 -7.71
CA GLU A 113 25.17 -5.72 -7.66
C GLU A 113 24.84 -4.52 -6.77
N LEU A 114 23.53 -4.23 -6.60
CA LEU A 114 23.05 -3.07 -5.85
C LEU A 114 22.63 -3.39 -4.41
N ILE A 115 22.20 -4.62 -4.13
CA ILE A 115 21.55 -4.99 -2.86
C ILE A 115 22.41 -4.68 -1.62
N ASP A 116 23.71 -4.98 -1.65
CA ASP A 116 24.60 -4.74 -0.51
C ASP A 116 24.73 -3.25 -0.18
N GLN A 117 24.69 -2.39 -1.21
CA GLN A 117 24.73 -0.94 -1.03
C GLN A 117 23.43 -0.44 -0.39
N VAL A 118 22.28 -0.97 -0.83
CA VAL A 118 20.97 -0.63 -0.25
C VAL A 118 20.90 -1.08 1.21
N LEU A 119 21.30 -2.30 1.52
CA LEU A 119 21.31 -2.83 2.88
C LEU A 119 22.24 -2.05 3.81
N ASP A 120 23.42 -1.61 3.35
CA ASP A 120 24.29 -0.75 4.15
C ASP A 120 23.60 0.57 4.53
N LYS A 121 22.86 1.18 3.59
CA LYS A 121 22.10 2.41 3.88
C LYS A 121 20.90 2.16 4.79
N VAL A 122 20.15 1.08 4.56
CA VAL A 122 19.06 0.66 5.46
C VAL A 122 19.59 0.50 6.89
N ARG A 123 20.73 -0.19 7.05
CA ARG A 123 21.38 -0.38 8.33
C ARG A 123 21.75 0.93 9.01
N ARG A 124 22.40 1.86 8.28
CA ARG A 124 22.74 3.18 8.85
C ARG A 124 21.51 3.97 9.32
N VAL A 125 20.40 3.90 8.59
CA VAL A 125 19.15 4.57 9.00
C VAL A 125 18.54 3.86 10.21
N ALA A 126 18.56 2.53 10.24
CA ALA A 126 18.07 1.72 11.35
C ALA A 126 18.89 1.92 12.65
N ASP A 127 20.22 2.04 12.55
CA ASP A 127 21.10 2.32 13.69
C ASP A 127 20.84 3.71 14.30
N ASN A 128 20.31 4.64 13.50
CA ASN A 128 19.87 5.97 13.93
C ASN A 128 18.43 5.98 14.50
N CYS A 129 17.77 4.83 14.61
CA CYS A 129 16.46 4.70 15.24
C CYS A 129 16.60 4.17 16.67
N VAL A 130 15.88 4.77 17.63
CA VAL A 130 15.85 4.29 19.02
C VAL A 130 14.91 3.10 19.15
N GLY A 131 13.81 3.09 18.39
CA GLY A 131 12.78 2.05 18.44
C GLY A 131 12.16 1.77 17.07
N LEU A 132 12.96 1.27 16.12
CA LEU A 132 12.48 0.87 14.79
C LEU A 132 11.32 -0.13 14.92
N GLN A 133 10.14 0.23 14.41
CA GLN A 133 8.99 -0.65 14.34
C GLN A 133 9.07 -1.60 13.16
N GLY A 134 9.38 -1.04 11.98
CA GLY A 134 9.28 -1.78 10.73
C GLY A 134 9.62 -0.96 9.50
N PHE A 135 9.36 -1.58 8.35
CA PHE A 135 9.61 -1.04 7.03
C PHE A 135 8.29 -0.88 6.27
N LEU A 136 8.16 0.23 5.54
CA LEU A 136 7.14 0.40 4.50
C LEU A 136 7.82 0.29 3.16
N VAL A 137 7.48 -0.73 2.38
CA VAL A 137 8.10 -1.00 1.07
C VAL A 137 7.11 -0.61 -0.04
N PHE A 138 7.49 0.36 -0.85
CA PHE A 138 6.70 0.81 -2.00
C PHE A 138 7.29 0.25 -3.28
N HIS A 139 6.52 -0.53 -4.02
CA HIS A 139 7.00 -1.16 -5.26
C HIS A 139 5.83 -1.52 -6.20
N SER A 140 6.14 -1.97 -7.42
CA SER A 140 5.16 -2.50 -8.36
C SER A 140 5.39 -3.98 -8.64
N PHE A 141 4.30 -4.72 -8.85
CA PHE A 141 4.37 -6.12 -9.26
C PHE A 141 4.75 -6.29 -10.73
N GLY A 142 4.38 -5.35 -11.60
CA GLY A 142 4.61 -5.47 -13.04
C GLY A 142 6.05 -5.15 -13.49
N GLY A 143 6.77 -4.27 -12.78
CA GLY A 143 8.10 -3.80 -13.19
C GLY A 143 9.23 -4.74 -12.78
N GLY A 144 10.31 -4.84 -13.55
CA GLY A 144 11.43 -5.74 -13.24
C GLY A 144 12.18 -5.38 -11.95
N THR A 145 12.39 -4.09 -11.70
CA THR A 145 12.99 -3.60 -10.45
C THR A 145 12.02 -3.75 -9.28
N GLY A 146 10.76 -3.30 -9.46
CA GLY A 146 9.74 -3.35 -8.42
C GLY A 146 9.45 -4.77 -7.94
N SER A 147 9.39 -5.73 -8.86
CA SER A 147 9.18 -7.14 -8.57
C SER A 147 10.47 -7.82 -8.10
N GLY A 148 11.47 -7.96 -8.98
CA GLY A 148 12.68 -8.74 -8.73
C GLY A 148 13.56 -8.18 -7.61
N PHE A 149 13.92 -6.90 -7.69
CA PHE A 149 14.76 -6.28 -6.66
C PHE A 149 13.97 -6.07 -5.35
N GLY A 150 12.67 -5.79 -5.44
CA GLY A 150 11.77 -5.73 -4.29
C GLY A 150 11.73 -7.06 -3.53
N ALA A 151 11.55 -8.17 -4.23
CA ALA A 151 11.58 -9.51 -3.65
C ALA A 151 12.93 -9.83 -2.98
N LEU A 152 14.04 -9.59 -3.69
CA LEU A 152 15.39 -9.79 -3.14
C LEU A 152 15.62 -8.95 -1.86
N LEU A 153 15.13 -7.70 -1.85
CA LEU A 153 15.23 -6.84 -0.69
C LEU A 153 14.43 -7.40 0.49
N MET A 154 13.20 -7.89 0.26
CA MET A 154 12.33 -8.45 1.31
C MET A 154 12.93 -9.70 1.95
N GLU A 155 13.54 -10.58 1.17
CA GLU A 155 14.31 -11.74 1.68
C GLU A 155 15.42 -11.29 2.63
N ARG A 156 16.24 -10.32 2.19
CA ARG A 156 17.39 -9.83 2.98
C ARG A 156 16.96 -9.08 4.23
N LEU A 157 15.91 -8.27 4.15
CA LEU A 157 15.32 -7.60 5.31
C LEU A 157 14.77 -8.62 6.32
N SER A 158 14.22 -9.74 5.86
CA SER A 158 13.74 -10.79 6.75
C SER A 158 14.88 -11.53 7.47
N VAL A 159 16.04 -11.70 6.81
CA VAL A 159 17.24 -12.25 7.44
C VAL A 159 17.82 -11.30 8.49
N ASP A 160 18.00 -10.02 8.16
CA ASP A 160 18.67 -9.06 9.04
C ASP A 160 17.73 -8.50 10.14
N TYR A 161 16.44 -8.37 9.83
CA TYR A 161 15.43 -7.71 10.66
C TYR A 161 14.17 -8.57 10.87
N GLY A 162 14.31 -9.89 11.01
CA GLY A 162 13.17 -10.84 11.05
C GLY A 162 12.08 -10.57 12.11
N LYS A 163 12.35 -9.79 13.17
CA LYS A 163 11.34 -9.41 14.18
C LYS A 163 10.60 -8.10 13.89
N LYS A 164 10.97 -7.40 12.81
CA LYS A 164 10.41 -6.09 12.45
C LYS A 164 9.32 -6.27 11.41
N SER A 165 8.22 -5.53 11.56
CA SER A 165 7.09 -5.61 10.62
C SER A 165 7.51 -5.07 9.26
N LYS A 166 7.06 -5.70 8.18
CA LYS A 166 7.28 -5.25 6.81
C LYS A 166 5.91 -5.13 6.15
N LEU A 167 5.50 -3.90 5.87
CA LEU A 167 4.26 -3.63 5.15
C LEU A 167 4.59 -3.19 3.73
N GLU A 168 3.85 -3.72 2.77
CA GLU A 168 4.05 -3.39 1.36
C GLU A 168 2.91 -2.53 0.82
N PHE A 169 3.25 -1.57 -0.03
CA PHE A 169 2.31 -0.86 -0.89
C PHE A 169 2.65 -1.25 -2.33
N CYS A 170 1.84 -2.18 -2.86
CA CYS A 170 2.11 -2.86 -4.11
C CYS A 170 1.19 -2.34 -5.20
N VAL A 171 1.77 -1.79 -6.28
CA VAL A 171 0.99 -1.45 -7.48
C VAL A 171 0.71 -2.73 -8.28
N TYR A 172 -0.56 -3.12 -8.29
CA TYR A 172 -1.07 -4.25 -9.05
C TYR A 172 -1.21 -3.88 -10.54
N PRO A 173 -0.74 -4.74 -11.46
CA PRO A 173 -0.81 -4.46 -12.89
C PRO A 173 -2.24 -4.53 -13.41
N ALA A 174 -2.62 -3.54 -14.19
CA ALA A 174 -3.94 -3.48 -14.79
C ALA A 174 -3.86 -3.64 -16.32
N PRO A 175 -4.67 -4.52 -16.95
CA PRO A 175 -4.53 -4.84 -18.37
C PRO A 175 -4.68 -3.63 -19.31
N GLN A 176 -5.47 -2.62 -18.94
CA GLN A 176 -5.65 -1.43 -19.78
C GLN A 176 -4.48 -0.44 -19.71
N THR A 177 -3.73 -0.47 -18.61
CA THR A 177 -2.60 0.43 -18.34
C THR A 177 -1.25 -0.30 -18.34
N ALA A 178 -1.24 -1.59 -18.66
CA ALA A 178 -0.05 -2.42 -18.69
C ALA A 178 0.95 -1.83 -19.69
N THR A 179 2.15 -1.54 -19.20
CA THR A 179 3.24 -1.02 -20.02
C THR A 179 4.13 -2.13 -20.56
N SER A 180 4.01 -3.34 -19.99
CA SER A 180 4.74 -4.52 -20.41
C SER A 180 3.83 -5.75 -20.57
N VAL A 181 4.17 -6.60 -21.54
CA VAL A 181 3.44 -7.87 -21.81
C VAL A 181 3.74 -8.91 -20.74
N VAL A 182 4.91 -8.83 -20.09
CA VAL A 182 5.37 -9.84 -19.12
C VAL A 182 5.04 -9.49 -17.67
N GLU A 183 4.23 -8.45 -17.42
CA GLU A 183 3.78 -8.09 -16.07
C GLU A 183 3.16 -9.27 -15.29
N PRO A 184 2.36 -10.18 -15.90
CA PRO A 184 1.83 -11.33 -15.17
C PRO A 184 2.92 -12.28 -14.65
N TYR A 185 4.01 -12.47 -15.38
CA TYR A 185 5.14 -13.29 -14.90
C TYR A 185 5.81 -12.62 -13.70
N ASN A 186 6.15 -11.34 -13.82
CA ASN A 186 6.80 -10.60 -12.75
C ASN A 186 5.96 -10.58 -11.48
N SER A 187 4.64 -10.43 -11.63
CA SER A 187 3.69 -10.36 -10.52
C SER A 187 3.58 -11.69 -9.78
N ILE A 188 3.48 -12.82 -10.49
CA ILE A 188 3.42 -14.14 -9.82
C ILE A 188 4.76 -14.45 -9.13
N LEU A 189 5.89 -14.18 -9.78
CA LEU A 189 7.21 -14.45 -9.21
C LEU A 189 7.51 -13.60 -7.97
N THR A 190 7.16 -12.31 -7.98
CA THR A 190 7.34 -11.48 -6.78
C THR A 190 6.36 -11.87 -5.69
N THR A 191 5.10 -12.20 -6.00
CA THR A 191 4.16 -12.61 -4.96
C THR A 191 4.63 -13.89 -4.29
N HIS A 192 5.07 -14.89 -5.06
CA HIS A 192 5.60 -16.14 -4.51
C HIS A 192 6.77 -15.90 -3.55
N THR A 193 7.75 -15.09 -3.96
CA THR A 193 8.95 -14.85 -3.15
C THR A 193 8.71 -13.93 -1.95
N THR A 194 7.79 -12.96 -2.05
CA THR A 194 7.50 -12.05 -0.93
C THR A 194 6.45 -12.58 0.05
N LEU A 195 5.69 -13.64 -0.30
CA LEU A 195 4.60 -14.17 0.53
C LEU A 195 5.04 -14.62 1.92
N GLU A 196 6.27 -15.11 2.09
CA GLU A 196 6.79 -15.50 3.41
C GLU A 196 7.48 -14.35 4.16
N HIS A 197 7.68 -13.23 3.46
CA HIS A 197 8.50 -12.11 3.93
C HIS A 197 7.70 -10.85 4.19
N SER A 198 6.46 -10.73 3.69
CA SER A 198 5.57 -9.63 4.02
C SER A 198 4.65 -9.97 5.20
N ASP A 199 4.44 -9.00 6.09
CA ASP A 199 3.49 -9.15 7.18
C ASP A 199 2.08 -8.70 6.76
N CYS A 200 1.97 -7.74 5.82
CA CYS A 200 0.71 -7.27 5.24
C CYS A 200 0.98 -6.37 4.01
N SER A 201 0.28 -6.66 2.91
CA SER A 201 0.52 -6.04 1.61
C SER A 201 -0.74 -5.37 1.08
N PHE A 202 -0.71 -4.04 1.00
CA PHE A 202 -1.79 -3.22 0.46
C PHE A 202 -1.68 -3.17 -1.06
N MET A 203 -2.57 -3.89 -1.73
CA MET A 203 -2.64 -3.90 -3.19
C MET A 203 -3.38 -2.67 -3.71
N VAL A 204 -2.83 -2.09 -4.76
CA VAL A 204 -3.33 -0.89 -5.39
C VAL A 204 -3.42 -1.10 -6.90
N ASP A 205 -4.63 -1.23 -7.43
CA ASP A 205 -4.90 -1.44 -8.85
C ASP A 205 -4.98 -0.11 -9.59
N ASN A 206 -4.08 0.08 -10.57
CA ASN A 206 -4.06 1.26 -11.41
C ASN A 206 -5.38 1.49 -12.15
N GLU A 207 -6.09 0.45 -12.59
CA GLU A 207 -7.35 0.60 -13.31
C GLU A 207 -8.49 1.02 -12.38
N ALA A 208 -8.53 0.48 -11.16
CA ALA A 208 -9.49 0.91 -10.15
C ALA A 208 -9.33 2.41 -9.81
N ILE A 209 -8.10 2.86 -9.59
CA ILE A 209 -7.81 4.26 -9.30
C ILE A 209 -8.11 5.15 -10.51
N TYR A 210 -7.76 4.71 -11.71
CA TYR A 210 -8.07 5.44 -12.94
C TYR A 210 -9.58 5.67 -13.08
N ASP A 211 -10.40 4.63 -12.86
CA ASP A 211 -11.85 4.71 -12.92
C ASP A 211 -12.43 5.64 -11.84
N ILE A 212 -11.87 5.60 -10.62
CA ILE A 212 -12.22 6.51 -9.53
C ILE A 212 -11.92 7.96 -9.92
N CYS A 213 -10.72 8.25 -10.42
CA CYS A 213 -10.34 9.60 -10.85
C CYS A 213 -11.28 10.11 -11.95
N ARG A 214 -11.63 9.25 -12.91
CA ARG A 214 -12.52 9.63 -14.00
C ARG A 214 -13.96 9.89 -13.54
N ARG A 215 -14.50 9.01 -12.71
CA ARG A 215 -15.91 9.06 -12.27
C ARG A 215 -16.14 10.13 -11.20
N ASN A 216 -15.29 10.14 -10.18
CA ASN A 216 -15.53 10.92 -8.97
C ASN A 216 -14.91 12.31 -9.07
N LEU A 217 -13.69 12.41 -9.61
CA LEU A 217 -12.99 13.70 -9.79
C LEU A 217 -13.34 14.40 -11.10
N GLY A 218 -13.99 13.71 -12.04
CA GLY A 218 -14.41 14.28 -13.32
C GLY A 218 -13.26 14.48 -14.32
N LEU A 219 -12.15 13.76 -14.14
CA LEU A 219 -10.99 13.85 -15.02
C LEU A 219 -11.18 12.96 -16.26
N GLU A 220 -11.17 13.52 -17.47
CA GLU A 220 -11.37 12.71 -18.68
C GLU A 220 -10.22 11.73 -18.94
N ARG A 221 -8.98 12.15 -18.66
CA ARG A 221 -7.76 11.36 -18.85
C ARG A 221 -6.80 11.54 -17.67
N PRO A 222 -7.00 10.81 -16.57
CA PRO A 222 -6.07 10.80 -15.44
C PRO A 222 -4.65 10.42 -15.86
N ASN A 223 -3.64 11.09 -15.28
CA ASN A 223 -2.22 10.77 -15.42
C ASN A 223 -1.66 10.16 -14.13
N TYR A 224 -0.41 9.67 -14.14
CA TYR A 224 0.22 9.08 -12.95
C TYR A 224 0.32 10.02 -11.75
N GLU A 225 0.44 11.33 -11.96
CA GLU A 225 0.42 12.31 -10.87
C GLU A 225 -0.94 12.34 -10.15
N ASN A 226 -2.04 12.28 -10.90
CA ASN A 226 -3.39 12.19 -10.33
C ASN A 226 -3.58 10.89 -9.53
N LEU A 227 -3.14 9.76 -10.10
CA LEU A 227 -3.22 8.45 -9.45
C LEU A 227 -2.40 8.44 -8.15
N ASN A 228 -1.13 8.86 -8.22
CA ASN A 228 -0.21 8.86 -7.09
C ASN A 228 -0.65 9.80 -5.96
N ARG A 229 -1.30 10.93 -6.27
CA ARG A 229 -1.90 11.80 -5.24
C ARG A 229 -3.03 11.12 -4.48
N LEU A 230 -3.85 10.32 -5.14
CA LEU A 230 -4.91 9.56 -4.48
C LEU A 230 -4.32 8.42 -3.63
N ILE A 231 -3.31 7.72 -4.13
CA ILE A 231 -2.57 6.72 -3.35
C ILE A 231 -1.93 7.37 -2.12
N ALA A 232 -1.32 8.54 -2.26
CA ALA A 232 -0.70 9.27 -1.15
C ALA A 232 -1.71 9.62 -0.05
N GLN A 233 -2.96 9.97 -0.39
CA GLN A 233 -4.02 10.21 0.61
C GLN A 233 -4.37 8.95 1.41
N VAL A 234 -4.40 7.80 0.74
CA VAL A 234 -4.62 6.51 1.38
C VAL A 234 -3.45 6.12 2.27
N VAL A 235 -2.22 6.17 1.75
CA VAL A 235 -1.00 5.87 2.50
C VAL A 235 -0.92 6.78 3.73
N SER A 236 -1.20 8.07 3.54
CA SER A 236 -1.25 9.04 4.64
C SER A 236 -2.29 8.70 5.69
N SER A 237 -3.45 8.18 5.29
CA SER A 237 -4.49 7.76 6.23
C SER A 237 -4.14 6.48 6.99
N ILE A 238 -3.42 5.56 6.36
CA ILE A 238 -2.91 4.33 6.99
C ILE A 238 -1.80 4.66 8.00
N THR A 239 -0.90 5.58 7.65
CA THR A 239 0.22 5.98 8.53
C THR A 239 -0.14 7.08 9.53
N ALA A 240 -1.35 7.65 9.46
CA ALA A 240 -1.76 8.78 10.29
C ALA A 240 -1.69 8.44 11.80
N SER A 241 -2.06 7.22 12.19
CA SER A 241 -2.01 6.76 13.59
C SER A 241 -0.58 6.62 14.15
N LEU A 242 0.42 6.56 13.27
CA LEU A 242 1.83 6.55 13.64
C LEU A 242 2.38 7.97 13.78
N ARG A 243 1.84 8.91 13.00
CA ARG A 243 2.32 10.29 12.87
C ARG A 243 1.58 11.29 13.76
N PHE A 244 0.36 10.99 14.16
CA PHE A 244 -0.48 11.88 14.96
C PHE A 244 -1.10 11.14 16.13
N ASP A 245 -1.34 11.88 17.20
CA ASP A 245 -2.16 11.39 18.30
C ASP A 245 -3.63 11.27 17.88
N GLY A 246 -4.21 10.11 18.14
CA GLY A 246 -5.61 9.80 17.95
C GLY A 246 -6.21 9.17 19.21
N SER A 247 -7.52 8.98 19.20
CA SER A 247 -8.21 8.30 20.32
C SER A 247 -8.04 6.78 20.30
N LEU A 248 -7.81 6.21 19.12
CA LEU A 248 -7.41 4.82 18.94
C LEU A 248 -6.27 4.76 17.91
N ASN A 249 -5.03 4.67 18.41
CA ASN A 249 -3.83 4.60 17.58
C ASN A 249 -3.54 3.14 17.24
N VAL A 250 -3.54 2.83 15.93
CA VAL A 250 -3.12 1.53 15.40
C VAL A 250 -1.62 1.58 15.11
N ASP A 251 -0.84 0.66 15.66
CA ASP A 251 0.58 0.50 15.31
C ASP A 251 0.80 -0.50 14.15
N LEU A 252 2.04 -0.62 13.65
CA LEU A 252 2.33 -1.54 12.54
C LEU A 252 2.04 -3.01 12.85
N ASN A 253 2.30 -3.45 14.09
CA ASN A 253 2.03 -4.83 14.52
C ASN A 253 0.53 -5.08 14.69
N GLU A 254 -0.21 -4.04 15.09
CA GLU A 254 -1.65 -4.07 15.20
C GLU A 254 -2.32 -4.16 13.83
N PHE A 255 -1.71 -3.66 12.73
CA PHE A 255 -2.24 -3.94 11.39
C PHE A 255 -2.22 -5.44 11.09
N GLN A 256 -1.11 -6.12 11.35
CA GLN A 256 -1.02 -7.57 11.19
C GLN A 256 -2.04 -8.28 12.09
N THR A 257 -2.05 -7.96 13.39
CA THR A 257 -2.94 -8.62 14.37
C THR A 257 -4.43 -8.39 14.08
N ASN A 258 -4.79 -7.22 13.54
CA ASN A 258 -6.19 -6.86 13.30
C ASN A 258 -6.68 -7.25 11.90
N LEU A 259 -5.82 -7.29 10.87
CA LEU A 259 -6.23 -7.51 9.48
C LEU A 259 -5.83 -8.88 8.94
N VAL A 260 -4.84 -9.55 9.52
CA VAL A 260 -4.25 -10.78 8.96
C VAL A 260 -4.56 -11.97 9.89
N PRO A 261 -5.67 -12.69 9.64
CA PRO A 261 -6.03 -13.85 10.46
C PRO A 261 -5.10 -15.05 10.20
N TYR A 262 -4.64 -15.20 8.95
CA TYR A 262 -3.76 -16.27 8.51
C TYR A 262 -2.53 -15.66 7.83
N PRO A 263 -1.30 -16.12 8.13
CA PRO A 263 -0.08 -15.51 7.61
C PRO A 263 -0.01 -15.35 6.08
N ARG A 264 -0.58 -16.29 5.31
CA ARG A 264 -0.62 -16.23 3.83
C ARG A 264 -1.71 -15.29 3.29
N ILE A 265 -2.76 -15.03 4.07
CA ILE A 265 -3.92 -14.22 3.69
C ILE A 265 -3.75 -12.81 4.25
N HIS A 266 -2.75 -12.09 3.71
CA HIS A 266 -2.31 -10.80 4.23
C HIS A 266 -2.50 -9.64 3.24
N PHE A 267 -3.48 -9.75 2.34
CA PHE A 267 -3.75 -8.76 1.29
C PHE A 267 -5.07 -8.01 1.54
N PRO A 268 -5.12 -7.05 2.48
CA PRO A 268 -6.32 -6.27 2.71
C PRO A 268 -6.64 -5.35 1.53
N LEU A 269 -7.91 -5.32 1.15
CA LEU A 269 -8.44 -4.31 0.23
C LEU A 269 -8.48 -2.94 0.89
N VAL A 270 -8.22 -1.91 0.09
CA VAL A 270 -8.29 -0.52 0.52
C VAL A 270 -9.46 0.17 -0.16
N ALA A 271 -10.23 0.95 0.60
CA ALA A 271 -11.22 1.88 0.07
C ALA A 271 -11.10 3.23 0.77
N TYR A 272 -11.32 4.32 0.05
CA TYR A 272 -11.20 5.67 0.60
C TYR A 272 -12.46 6.50 0.33
N ALA A 273 -12.94 7.22 1.34
CA ALA A 273 -14.06 8.12 1.20
C ALA A 273 -13.89 9.37 2.08
N PRO A 274 -14.35 10.55 1.65
CA PRO A 274 -15.00 10.81 0.37
C PRO A 274 -13.98 11.15 -0.72
N MET A 275 -14.29 10.79 -1.97
CA MET A 275 -13.47 11.15 -3.14
C MET A 275 -14.23 12.18 -3.97
N ILE A 276 -14.04 13.47 -3.65
CA ILE A 276 -14.84 14.55 -4.22
C ILE A 276 -13.94 15.58 -4.91
N SER A 277 -14.32 15.98 -6.11
CA SER A 277 -13.66 17.08 -6.84
C SER A 277 -13.84 18.43 -6.14
N ALA A 278 -12.87 19.34 -6.27
CA ALA A 278 -12.98 20.70 -5.72
C ALA A 278 -14.28 21.44 -6.14
N ALA A 279 -14.80 21.17 -7.34
CA ALA A 279 -16.03 21.79 -7.84
C ALA A 279 -17.32 21.30 -7.15
N LYS A 280 -17.35 20.04 -6.69
CA LYS A 280 -18.54 19.42 -6.08
C LYS A 280 -18.63 19.60 -4.57
N ALA A 281 -17.51 19.95 -3.92
CA ALA A 281 -17.41 19.99 -2.47
C ALA A 281 -18.36 20.96 -1.77
N ALA A 282 -18.77 22.04 -2.43
CA ALA A 282 -19.73 23.00 -1.86
C ALA A 282 -21.18 22.50 -1.86
N HIS A 283 -21.48 21.42 -2.58
CA HIS A 283 -22.84 20.95 -2.84
C HIS A 283 -23.19 19.63 -2.13
N GLU A 284 -22.21 18.96 -1.53
CA GLU A 284 -22.38 17.65 -0.89
C GLU A 284 -21.98 17.73 0.58
N ALA A 285 -22.92 17.39 1.48
CA ALA A 285 -22.60 17.12 2.87
C ALA A 285 -22.18 15.66 2.99
N ASN A 286 -21.06 15.40 3.67
CA ASN A 286 -20.55 14.04 3.90
C ASN A 286 -20.64 13.72 5.39
N SER A 287 -21.76 13.15 5.80
CA SER A 287 -21.89 12.64 7.17
C SER A 287 -20.95 11.46 7.41
N VAL A 288 -20.61 11.18 8.68
CA VAL A 288 -19.79 10.00 9.02
C VAL A 288 -20.43 8.74 8.44
N GLN A 289 -21.74 8.60 8.60
CA GLN A 289 -22.50 7.46 8.10
C GLN A 289 -22.42 7.28 6.58
N GLU A 290 -22.59 8.34 5.79
CA GLU A 290 -22.52 8.26 4.32
C GLU A 290 -21.12 7.88 3.84
N MET A 291 -20.07 8.44 4.43
CA MET A 291 -18.69 8.09 4.09
C MET A 291 -18.39 6.64 4.43
N THR A 292 -18.78 6.18 5.62
CA THR A 292 -18.56 4.79 6.02
C THR A 292 -19.30 3.83 5.08
N MET A 293 -20.53 4.15 4.69
CA MET A 293 -21.28 3.34 3.71
C MET A 293 -20.60 3.35 2.33
N SER A 294 -20.05 4.49 1.92
CA SER A 294 -19.36 4.63 0.64
C SER A 294 -18.11 3.76 0.53
N CYS A 295 -17.42 3.46 1.64
CA CYS A 295 -16.27 2.53 1.62
C CYS A 295 -16.64 1.09 1.24
N PHE A 296 -17.90 0.67 1.46
CA PHE A 296 -18.38 -0.66 1.09
C PHE A 296 -18.96 -0.73 -0.33
N GLU A 297 -19.00 0.40 -1.05
CA GLU A 297 -19.38 0.41 -2.45
C GLU A 297 -18.19 -0.03 -3.31
N PRO A 298 -18.35 -1.03 -4.21
CA PRO A 298 -17.25 -1.55 -5.04
C PRO A 298 -16.54 -0.46 -5.86
N ASN A 299 -17.28 0.61 -6.20
CA ASN A 299 -16.79 1.74 -6.97
C ASN A 299 -15.74 2.61 -6.27
N ASN A 300 -15.59 2.48 -4.96
CA ASN A 300 -14.62 3.25 -4.16
C ASN A 300 -13.45 2.40 -3.67
N GLN A 301 -13.35 1.15 -4.13
CA GLN A 301 -12.27 0.24 -3.79
C GLN A 301 -11.09 0.43 -4.73
N MET A 302 -9.88 0.28 -4.19
CA MET A 302 -8.63 0.44 -4.93
C MET A 302 -8.17 -0.83 -5.63
N VAL A 303 -8.94 -1.92 -5.58
CA VAL A 303 -8.71 -3.13 -6.36
C VAL A 303 -10.03 -3.55 -7.00
N LYS A 304 -10.00 -3.88 -8.28
CA LYS A 304 -11.19 -4.40 -8.97
C LYS A 304 -11.50 -5.83 -8.52
N CYS A 305 -12.44 -5.93 -7.60
CA CYS A 305 -13.10 -7.17 -7.21
C CYS A 305 -14.51 -6.83 -6.74
N ASP A 306 -15.40 -7.81 -6.66
CA ASP A 306 -16.72 -7.63 -6.08
C ASP A 306 -16.78 -8.23 -4.66
N PRO A 307 -16.76 -7.40 -3.60
CA PRO A 307 -16.82 -7.88 -2.22
C PRO A 307 -18.10 -8.66 -1.89
N ARG A 308 -19.15 -8.52 -2.71
CA ARG A 308 -20.41 -9.24 -2.52
C ARG A 308 -20.29 -10.72 -2.89
N HIS A 309 -19.27 -11.11 -3.66
CA HIS A 309 -18.94 -12.50 -3.95
C HIS A 309 -18.00 -13.12 -2.90
N GLY A 310 -17.51 -12.33 -1.96
CA GLY A 310 -16.59 -12.78 -0.92
C GLY A 310 -17.17 -12.61 0.49
N LYS A 311 -16.37 -12.99 1.47
CA LYS A 311 -16.64 -12.81 2.89
C LYS A 311 -15.54 -11.98 3.53
N TYR A 312 -15.93 -11.07 4.41
CA TYR A 312 -15.01 -10.26 5.19
C TYR A 312 -14.47 -11.05 6.38
N MET A 313 -13.15 -11.09 6.51
CA MET A 313 -12.47 -11.68 7.67
C MET A 313 -12.21 -10.61 8.75
N ALA A 314 -11.80 -9.42 8.31
CA ALA A 314 -11.50 -8.31 9.19
C ALA A 314 -11.66 -6.98 8.47
N THR A 315 -12.12 -5.95 9.17
CA THR A 315 -12.28 -4.60 8.63
C THR A 315 -11.82 -3.55 9.63
N CYS A 316 -10.86 -2.72 9.25
CA CYS A 316 -10.43 -1.54 9.99
C CYS A 316 -10.93 -0.28 9.28
N LEU A 317 -11.55 0.64 10.01
CA LEU A 317 -12.00 1.94 9.53
C LEU A 317 -11.15 3.02 10.21
N LEU A 318 -10.31 3.68 9.44
CA LEU A 318 -9.40 4.73 9.88
C LEU A 318 -9.98 6.09 9.53
N TYR A 319 -10.68 6.70 10.48
CA TYR A 319 -11.25 8.03 10.35
C TYR A 319 -10.21 9.12 10.60
N ARG A 320 -10.32 10.21 9.85
CA ARG A 320 -9.53 11.43 10.03
C ARG A 320 -10.41 12.66 10.07
N GLY A 321 -10.05 13.63 10.92
CA GLY A 321 -10.68 14.94 11.02
C GLY A 321 -11.82 15.02 12.04
N ASP A 322 -12.82 15.83 11.72
CA ASP A 322 -13.97 16.11 12.58
C ASP A 322 -14.95 14.92 12.60
N VAL A 323 -14.60 13.91 13.40
CA VAL A 323 -15.36 12.66 13.57
C VAL A 323 -15.63 12.40 15.04
N VAL A 324 -16.90 12.35 15.40
CA VAL A 324 -17.35 12.02 16.75
C VAL A 324 -17.35 10.48 16.89
N PRO A 325 -16.70 9.91 17.93
CA PRO A 325 -16.65 8.45 18.10
C PRO A 325 -18.02 7.75 18.12
N ASN A 326 -19.02 8.38 18.74
CA ASN A 326 -20.38 7.86 18.77
C ASN A 326 -21.01 7.71 17.38
N ASP A 327 -20.76 8.67 16.48
CA ASP A 327 -21.28 8.62 15.10
C ASP A 327 -20.59 7.50 14.32
N ALA A 328 -19.29 7.29 14.51
CA ALA A 328 -18.54 6.19 13.91
C ALA A 328 -19.08 4.83 14.39
N HIS A 329 -19.34 4.68 15.69
CA HIS A 329 -19.95 3.46 16.24
C HIS A 329 -21.39 3.24 15.73
N ALA A 330 -22.19 4.30 15.60
CA ALA A 330 -23.54 4.22 15.05
C ALA A 330 -23.54 3.83 13.56
N ALA A 331 -22.59 4.35 12.78
CA ALA A 331 -22.39 3.98 11.38
C ALA A 331 -22.04 2.48 11.25
N VAL A 332 -21.13 1.97 12.08
CA VAL A 332 -20.79 0.53 12.12
C VAL A 332 -21.97 -0.32 12.57
N ALA A 333 -22.75 0.12 13.57
CA ALA A 333 -23.94 -0.60 13.99
C ALA A 333 -24.95 -0.73 12.84
N THR A 334 -25.08 0.31 12.02
CA THR A 334 -25.92 0.28 10.82
C THR A 334 -25.36 -0.64 9.74
N LEU A 335 -24.03 -0.67 9.53
CA LEU A 335 -23.39 -1.59 8.59
C LEU A 335 -23.64 -3.05 8.94
N LYS A 336 -23.58 -3.39 10.23
CA LYS A 336 -23.82 -4.75 10.73
C LYS A 336 -25.23 -5.27 10.46
N THR A 337 -26.21 -4.41 10.19
CA THR A 337 -27.58 -4.84 9.85
C THR A 337 -27.78 -5.07 8.35
N LYS A 338 -26.82 -4.65 7.50
CA LYS A 338 -26.89 -4.87 6.05
C LYS A 338 -26.51 -6.30 5.68
N ARG A 339 -27.45 -7.01 5.06
CA ARG A 339 -27.24 -8.39 4.57
C ARG A 339 -26.20 -8.52 3.46
N THR A 340 -25.85 -7.41 2.79
CA THR A 340 -24.86 -7.40 1.71
C THR A 340 -23.42 -7.48 2.19
N ILE A 341 -23.18 -7.28 3.50
CA ILE A 341 -21.86 -7.35 4.10
C ILE A 341 -21.80 -8.62 4.94
N GLN A 342 -21.22 -9.66 4.36
CA GLN A 342 -21.11 -10.97 5.01
C GLN A 342 -19.72 -11.10 5.63
N PHE A 343 -19.66 -11.35 6.93
CA PHE A 343 -18.43 -11.73 7.62
C PHE A 343 -18.35 -13.25 7.70
N VAL A 344 -17.13 -13.75 7.87
CA VAL A 344 -16.88 -15.16 8.23
C VAL A 344 -17.45 -15.47 9.64
N ASP A 345 -17.94 -16.69 9.84
CA ASP A 345 -18.66 -17.08 11.06
C ASP A 345 -17.82 -17.00 12.33
N TRP A 346 -16.52 -17.27 12.21
CA TRP A 346 -15.57 -17.19 13.32
C TRP A 346 -15.15 -15.76 13.67
N CYS A 347 -15.54 -14.75 12.88
CA CYS A 347 -15.29 -13.32 13.14
C CYS A 347 -16.54 -12.45 12.90
N PRO A 348 -17.63 -12.64 13.66
CA PRO A 348 -18.92 -11.99 13.39
C PRO A 348 -18.91 -10.47 13.69
N THR A 349 -17.87 -9.96 14.37
CA THR A 349 -17.73 -8.53 14.70
C THR A 349 -16.34 -7.98 14.36
N GLY A 350 -15.80 -8.30 13.19
CA GLY A 350 -14.45 -7.93 12.76
C GLY A 350 -14.16 -6.45 12.50
N PHE A 351 -14.92 -5.51 13.09
CA PHE A 351 -14.70 -4.07 12.91
C PHE A 351 -13.74 -3.47 13.94
N LYS A 352 -12.71 -2.78 13.46
CA LYS A 352 -11.79 -1.95 14.26
C LYS A 352 -11.90 -0.49 13.81
N LEU A 353 -11.84 0.45 14.75
CA LEU A 353 -12.05 1.88 14.48
C LEU A 353 -10.84 2.70 14.91
N GLY A 354 -10.05 3.24 13.97
CA GLY A 354 -9.05 4.26 14.26
C GLY A 354 -9.65 5.66 14.07
N ILE A 355 -9.39 6.60 14.98
CA ILE A 355 -9.83 8.00 14.81
C ILE A 355 -8.67 8.94 15.12
N CYS A 356 -8.23 9.66 14.09
CA CYS A 356 -7.28 10.76 14.17
C CYS A 356 -8.02 12.09 14.01
N TYR A 357 -7.85 13.02 14.95
CA TYR A 357 -8.58 14.30 14.91
C TYR A 357 -8.01 15.31 13.91
N GLN A 358 -6.81 15.04 13.38
CA GLN A 358 -6.21 15.89 12.35
C GLN A 358 -6.94 15.68 11.02
N ALA A 359 -7.50 16.76 10.49
CA ALA A 359 -8.16 16.74 9.18
C ALA A 359 -7.15 16.39 8.06
N PRO A 360 -7.58 15.65 7.02
CA PRO A 360 -6.74 15.39 5.86
C PRO A 360 -6.25 16.70 5.23
N GLN A 361 -4.95 16.79 4.91
CA GLN A 361 -4.44 17.88 4.10
C GLN A 361 -4.50 17.51 2.62
N MET A 362 -4.66 18.52 1.79
CA MET A 362 -4.71 18.35 0.34
C MET A 362 -3.52 19.08 -0.28
N VAL A 363 -2.91 18.47 -1.29
CA VAL A 363 -1.84 19.11 -2.05
C VAL A 363 -2.42 20.34 -2.75
N PRO A 364 -1.77 21.52 -2.65
CA PRO A 364 -2.21 22.72 -3.37
C PRO A 364 -2.33 22.43 -4.87
N ASN A 365 -3.42 22.93 -5.49
CA ASN A 365 -3.77 22.64 -6.89
C ASN A 365 -4.00 21.15 -7.21
N GLY A 366 -4.22 20.31 -6.20
CA GLY A 366 -4.64 18.93 -6.37
C GLY A 366 -6.10 18.80 -6.80
N ASP A 367 -6.46 17.62 -7.30
CA ASP A 367 -7.79 17.35 -7.88
C ASP A 367 -8.89 17.13 -6.82
N LEU A 368 -8.47 16.76 -5.61
CA LEU A 368 -9.35 16.45 -4.50
C LEU A 368 -9.69 17.72 -3.69
N ALA A 369 -10.94 17.82 -3.28
CA ALA A 369 -11.42 18.92 -2.46
C ALA A 369 -10.89 18.87 -1.02
N LYS A 370 -10.76 20.04 -0.40
CA LYS A 370 -10.54 20.12 1.04
C LYS A 370 -11.78 19.61 1.79
N VAL A 371 -11.59 18.58 2.61
CA VAL A 371 -12.64 17.96 3.42
C VAL A 371 -12.32 18.10 4.90
N SER A 372 -13.36 18.26 5.74
CA SER A 372 -13.18 18.32 7.19
C SER A 372 -12.99 16.94 7.82
N ARG A 373 -13.36 15.88 7.10
CA ARG A 373 -13.33 14.51 7.55
C ARG A 373 -13.18 13.53 6.38
N ALA A 374 -12.55 12.39 6.65
CA ALA A 374 -12.41 11.28 5.71
C ALA A 374 -12.31 9.95 6.46
N VAL A 375 -12.43 8.85 5.74
CA VAL A 375 -12.27 7.48 6.23
C VAL A 375 -11.52 6.65 5.19
N CYS A 376 -10.50 5.94 5.66
CA CYS A 376 -9.82 4.89 4.91
C CYS A 376 -10.24 3.55 5.50
N MET A 377 -10.85 2.69 4.68
CA MET A 377 -11.20 1.34 5.06
C MET A 377 -10.11 0.38 4.59
N LEU A 378 -9.65 -0.48 5.49
CA LEU A 378 -8.80 -1.62 5.20
C LEU A 378 -9.60 -2.86 5.53
N SER A 379 -9.90 -3.69 4.53
CA SER A 379 -10.74 -4.87 4.73
C SER A 379 -10.12 -6.09 4.10
N ASN A 380 -9.81 -7.09 4.92
CA ASN A 380 -9.40 -8.39 4.43
C ASN A 380 -10.65 -9.19 4.05
N THR A 381 -10.81 -9.49 2.76
CA THR A 381 -11.97 -10.19 2.20
C THR A 381 -11.50 -11.20 1.18
N THR A 382 -12.21 -12.33 1.10
CA THR A 382 -11.91 -13.39 0.13
C THR A 382 -12.15 -12.97 -1.31
N ALA A 383 -12.87 -11.87 -1.55
CA ALA A 383 -13.12 -11.34 -2.91
C ALA A 383 -11.83 -10.97 -3.66
N ILE A 384 -10.73 -10.68 -2.96
CA ILE A 384 -9.44 -10.37 -3.60
C ILE A 384 -8.88 -11.57 -4.40
N ALA A 385 -9.36 -12.79 -4.15
CA ALA A 385 -9.06 -13.98 -4.96
C ALA A 385 -9.42 -13.80 -6.44
N GLU A 386 -10.42 -12.97 -6.78
CA GLU A 386 -10.74 -12.63 -8.17
C GLU A 386 -9.56 -11.97 -8.90
N ALA A 387 -8.80 -11.11 -8.20
CA ALA A 387 -7.62 -10.46 -8.76
C ALA A 387 -6.51 -11.49 -9.03
N TRP A 388 -6.27 -12.41 -8.10
CA TRP A 388 -5.30 -13.50 -8.26
C TRP A 388 -5.67 -14.42 -9.42
N SER A 389 -6.94 -14.85 -9.52
CA SER A 389 -7.40 -15.70 -10.61
C SER A 389 -7.26 -15.05 -12.00
N ALA A 390 -7.52 -13.73 -12.08
CA ALA A 390 -7.31 -12.98 -13.31
C ALA A 390 -5.83 -12.91 -13.71
N LEU A 391 -4.91 -12.83 -12.74
CA LEU A 391 -3.47 -12.88 -12.96
C LEU A 391 -3.02 -14.27 -13.41
N SER A 392 -3.44 -15.32 -12.70
CA SER A 392 -3.19 -16.74 -12.99
C SER A 392 -3.60 -17.10 -14.40
N THR A 393 -4.79 -16.67 -14.84
CA THR A 393 -5.28 -16.93 -16.21
C THR A 393 -4.34 -16.35 -17.27
N LYS A 394 -3.85 -15.13 -17.08
CA LYS A 394 -2.91 -14.49 -18.01
C LYS A 394 -1.55 -15.18 -18.02
N PHE A 395 -1.06 -15.56 -16.84
CA PHE A 395 0.17 -16.33 -16.71
C PHE A 395 0.08 -17.65 -17.46
N ASP A 396 -0.99 -18.43 -17.23
CA ASP A 396 -1.18 -19.75 -17.82
C ASP A 396 -1.24 -19.68 -19.36
N LEU A 397 -1.92 -18.66 -19.89
CA LEU A 397 -1.98 -18.42 -21.34
C LEU A 397 -0.57 -18.22 -21.95
N MET A 398 0.29 -17.42 -21.31
CA MET A 398 1.64 -17.17 -21.79
C MET A 398 2.57 -18.37 -21.56
N TYR A 399 2.52 -18.97 -20.37
CA TYR A 399 3.42 -20.04 -19.95
C TYR A 399 3.14 -21.35 -20.69
N SER A 400 1.90 -21.61 -21.09
CA SER A 400 1.52 -22.76 -21.93
C SER A 400 2.24 -22.78 -23.29
N LYS A 401 2.67 -21.60 -23.78
CA LYS A 401 3.45 -21.45 -25.01
C LYS A 401 4.93 -21.17 -24.75
N ARG A 402 5.36 -21.17 -23.48
CA ARG A 402 6.70 -20.74 -23.05
C ARG A 402 7.09 -19.38 -23.64
N ALA A 403 6.09 -18.50 -23.85
CA ALA A 403 6.33 -17.18 -24.39
C ALA A 403 7.18 -16.38 -23.40
N PHE A 404 8.21 -15.69 -23.88
CA PHE A 404 9.13 -14.85 -23.11
C PHE A 404 9.97 -15.53 -22.01
N VAL A 405 9.78 -16.83 -21.73
CA VAL A 405 10.50 -17.56 -20.65
C VAL A 405 12.02 -17.50 -20.81
N HIS A 406 12.54 -17.55 -22.05
CA HIS A 406 13.97 -17.49 -22.34
C HIS A 406 14.66 -16.21 -21.83
N TRP A 407 13.94 -15.09 -21.69
CA TRP A 407 14.50 -13.87 -21.12
C TRP A 407 14.81 -14.01 -19.63
N TYR A 408 14.03 -14.80 -18.91
CA TYR A 408 14.21 -15.03 -17.48
C TYR A 408 15.32 -16.07 -17.25
N VAL A 409 15.27 -17.18 -17.99
CA VAL A 409 16.28 -18.24 -17.91
C VAL A 409 17.67 -17.73 -18.34
N GLY A 410 17.72 -16.84 -19.33
CA GLY A 410 18.97 -16.21 -19.77
C GLY A 410 19.63 -15.33 -18.70
N GLU A 411 18.89 -14.94 -17.66
CA GLU A 411 19.33 -14.10 -16.55
C GLU A 411 19.54 -14.91 -15.26
N GLY A 412 19.73 -16.23 -15.40
CA GLY A 412 20.14 -17.10 -14.30
C GLY A 412 19.01 -17.63 -13.40
N MET A 413 17.76 -17.41 -13.78
CA MET A 413 16.59 -18.02 -13.14
C MET A 413 16.34 -19.43 -13.68
N GLU A 414 15.98 -20.38 -12.82
CA GLU A 414 15.62 -21.73 -13.28
C GLU A 414 14.19 -21.74 -13.85
N GLU A 415 13.95 -22.50 -14.93
CA GLU A 415 12.60 -22.58 -15.52
C GLU A 415 11.57 -23.19 -14.54
N GLY A 416 12.03 -24.03 -13.61
CA GLY A 416 11.21 -24.65 -12.57
C GLY A 416 10.53 -23.65 -11.64
N GLU A 417 11.17 -22.52 -11.36
CA GLU A 417 10.65 -21.47 -10.47
C GLU A 417 9.31 -20.90 -10.97
N PHE A 418 9.07 -20.88 -12.28
CA PHE A 418 7.76 -20.48 -12.84
C PHE A 418 6.64 -21.42 -12.41
N SER A 419 6.91 -22.72 -12.39
CA SER A 419 5.92 -23.73 -12.01
C SER A 419 5.69 -23.69 -10.50
N GLU A 420 6.76 -23.57 -9.71
CA GLU A 420 6.69 -23.45 -8.25
C GLU A 420 5.89 -22.21 -7.83
N ALA A 421 6.19 -21.04 -8.39
CA ALA A 421 5.47 -19.81 -8.10
C ALA A 421 3.98 -19.89 -8.50
N ARG A 422 3.67 -20.58 -9.59
CA ARG A 422 2.28 -20.78 -10.05
C ARG A 422 1.52 -21.75 -9.15
N GLU A 423 2.17 -22.81 -8.68
CA GLU A 423 1.60 -23.79 -7.74
C GLU A 423 1.34 -23.17 -6.37
N ASP A 424 2.26 -22.33 -5.88
CA ASP A 424 2.08 -21.58 -4.63
C ASP A 424 0.92 -20.58 -4.73
N LEU A 425 0.80 -19.88 -5.86
CA LEU A 425 -0.36 -19.01 -6.08
C LEU A 425 -1.67 -19.80 -6.19
N ALA A 426 -1.66 -21.01 -6.78
CA ALA A 426 -2.81 -21.90 -6.79
C ALA A 426 -3.19 -22.38 -5.37
N ALA A 427 -2.19 -22.60 -4.51
CA ALA A 427 -2.42 -22.88 -3.10
C ALA A 427 -3.05 -21.66 -2.39
N LEU A 428 -2.55 -20.45 -2.65
CA LEU A 428 -3.14 -19.22 -2.10
C LEU A 428 -4.60 -19.02 -2.55
N GLU A 429 -4.92 -19.26 -3.83
CA GLU A 429 -6.30 -19.23 -4.33
C GLU A 429 -7.19 -20.22 -3.56
N ARG A 430 -6.72 -21.44 -3.31
CA ARG A 430 -7.43 -22.43 -2.49
C ARG A 430 -7.57 -22.02 -1.03
N ASP A 431 -6.55 -21.40 -0.44
CA ASP A 431 -6.63 -20.87 0.93
C ASP A 431 -7.81 -19.88 1.06
N TYR A 432 -8.02 -19.02 0.05
CA TYR A 432 -9.18 -18.12 0.01
C TYR A 432 -10.53 -18.84 -0.19
N GLU A 433 -10.56 -19.89 -1.02
CA GLU A 433 -11.76 -20.71 -1.24
C GLU A 433 -12.17 -21.44 0.05
N GLU A 434 -11.22 -22.04 0.76
CA GLU A 434 -11.44 -22.73 2.03
C GLU A 434 -12.01 -21.77 3.09
N VAL A 435 -11.42 -20.58 3.24
CA VAL A 435 -11.94 -19.57 4.18
C VAL A 435 -13.35 -19.10 3.81
N ALA A 436 -13.68 -19.03 2.52
CA ALA A 436 -15.03 -18.70 2.07
C ALA A 436 -16.04 -19.84 2.34
N ALA A 437 -15.59 -21.09 2.24
CA ALA A 437 -16.37 -22.31 2.39
C ALA A 437 -16.62 -22.72 3.85
N ASP A 438 -15.68 -22.47 4.76
CA ASP A 438 -15.76 -22.79 6.21
C ASP A 438 -17.00 -22.22 6.92
N SER A 439 -17.71 -21.29 6.27
CA SER A 439 -18.95 -20.69 6.77
C SER A 439 -20.23 -21.16 6.06
N LEU A 440 -20.16 -22.19 5.21
CA LEU A 440 -21.33 -22.89 4.67
C LEU A 440 -21.71 -24.12 5.51
N GLU A 441 -20.71 -24.82 6.07
CA GLU A 441 -20.95 -26.00 6.92
C GLU A 441 -21.69 -25.65 8.23
N GLY A 442 -21.59 -24.40 8.69
CA GLY A 442 -22.31 -23.90 9.86
C GLY A 442 -23.82 -23.66 9.64
N GLU A 443 -24.25 -23.39 8.41
CA GLU A 443 -25.67 -23.20 8.07
C GLU A 443 -26.38 -24.53 7.80
N GLU A 444 -25.72 -25.50 7.14
CA GLU A 444 -26.31 -26.83 6.90
C GLU A 444 -26.51 -27.67 8.18
N GLY A 445 -25.68 -27.45 9.21
CA GLY A 445 -25.84 -28.10 10.52
C GLY A 445 -27.05 -27.61 11.33
N LEU A 446 -27.53 -26.38 11.08
CA LEU A 446 -28.68 -25.80 11.77
C LEU A 446 -30.01 -26.14 11.08
N GLU A 447 -30.03 -26.35 9.76
CA GLU A 447 -31.22 -26.81 9.04
C GLU A 447 -31.53 -28.30 9.26
N ALA A 448 -30.56 -29.09 9.72
CA ALA A 448 -30.75 -30.52 10.04
C ALA A 448 -31.34 -30.80 11.43
N GLU A 449 -31.48 -29.78 12.30
CA GLU A 449 -32.00 -29.92 13.68
C GLU A 449 -33.42 -29.37 13.92
N TYR A 450 -34.15 -28.97 12.86
CA TYR A 450 -35.55 -28.49 12.98
C TYR A 450 -36.59 -29.39 12.30
#